data_AF-A0AB38X6P5-F1
#
_entry.id   AF-A0AB38X6P5-F1
#
_cell.length_a   1.000
_cell.length_b   1.000
_cell.length_c   1.000
_cell.angle_alpha   90.00
_cell.angle_beta   90.00
_cell.angle_gamma   90.00
#
_symmetry.space_group_name_H-M   'P 1'
#
loop_
_entity.id
_entity.type
_entity.pdbx_description
1 polymer ?
#
loop_
_entity_poly.entity_id
_entity_poly.type
_entity_poly.pdbx_seq_one_letter_code
_entity_poly.pdbx_strand_id
1 'polypeptide(L)' 'MQTKRLLRGVFWTVLAGYFWYFNALHTSGLVGVMQDIFVGIGIVAALFYYITFVIGLFHRRN' A
#
# COMPACT_ATOMS: atom_id res chain seq x y z
N MET A 1 -2.95 18.58 -5.16
CA MET A 1 -1.86 17.58 -4.99
C MET A 1 -2.14 16.56 -3.87
N GLN A 2 -2.76 16.96 -2.74
CA GLN A 2 -3.02 16.05 -1.61
C GLN A 2 -4.00 14.90 -1.93
N THR A 3 -5.09 15.16 -2.67
CA THR A 3 -6.04 14.11 -3.10
C THR A 3 -5.37 13.03 -3.95
N LYS A 4 -4.37 13.40 -4.77
CA LYS A 4 -3.58 12.44 -5.56
C LYS A 4 -2.70 11.55 -4.67
N ARG A 5 -2.18 12.07 -3.55
CA ARG A 5 -1.41 11.27 -2.57
C ARG A 5 -2.31 10.30 -1.81
N LEU A 6 -3.47 10.77 -1.35
CA LEU A 6 -4.47 9.91 -0.71
C LEU A 6 -4.89 8.77 -1.64
N LEU A 7 -5.22 9.09 -2.90
CA LEU A 7 -5.61 8.08 -3.89
C LEU A 7 -4.51 7.04 -4.14
N ARG A 8 -3.24 7.46 -4.18
CA ARG A 8 -2.10 6.54 -4.27
C ARG A 8 -1.99 5.65 -3.05
N GLY A 9 -2.17 6.20 -1.85
CA GLY A 9 -2.21 5.42 -0.61
C GLY A 9 -3.28 4.33 -0.66
N VAL A 10 -4.52 4.71 -1.03
CA VAL A 10 -5.65 3.78 -1.17
C VAL A 10 -5.35 2.72 -2.23
N PHE A 11 -4.82 3.11 -3.39
CA PHE A 11 -4.44 2.18 -4.45
C PHE A 11 -3.46 1.11 -3.93
N TRP A 12 -2.39 1.51 -3.24
CA TRP A 12 -1.41 0.58 -2.69
C TRP A 12 -2.00 -0.31 -1.59
N THR A 13 -2.93 0.20 -0.78
CA THR A 13 -3.66 -0.61 0.22
C THR A 13 -4.53 -1.68 -0.45
N VAL A 14 -5.31 -1.31 -1.48
CA VAL A 14 -6.16 -2.25 -2.21
C VAL A 14 -5.30 -3.30 -2.93
N LEU A 15 -4.20 -2.89 -3.54
CA LEU A 15 -3.29 -3.80 -4.24
C LEU A 15 -2.61 -4.78 -3.28
N ALA A 16 -2.16 -4.32 -2.11
CA ALA A 16 -1.61 -5.20 -1.08
C ALA A 16 -2.67 -6.19 -0.56
N GLY A 17 -3.91 -5.72 -0.33
CA GLY A 17 -5.02 -6.57 0.07
C GLY A 17 -5.38 -7.63 -0.97
N TYR A 18 -5.32 -7.28 -2.27
CA TYR A 18 -5.50 -8.23 -3.37
C TYR A 18 -4.45 -9.33 -3.31
N PHE A 19 -3.16 -8.98 -3.28
CA PHE A 19 -2.10 -9.99 -3.24
C PHE A 19 -2.17 -10.86 -1.98
N TRP A 20 -2.50 -10.28 -0.82
CA TRP A 20 -2.68 -11.03 0.42
C TRP A 20 -3.81 -12.06 0.31
N TYR A 21 -4.98 -11.63 -0.18
CA TYR A 21 -6.14 -12.50 -0.32
C TYR A 21 -5.87 -13.67 -1.29
N PHE A 22 -5.26 -13.38 -2.45
CA PHE A 22 -4.95 -14.41 -3.43
C PHE A 22 -3.80 -15.32 -3.01
N ASN A 23 -2.81 -14.81 -2.28
CA ASN A 23 -1.72 -15.63 -1.73
C ASN A 23 -2.27 -16.66 -0.73
N ALA A 24 -3.21 -16.26 0.13
CA ALA A 24 -3.83 -17.14 1.10
C ALA A 24 -4.65 -18.29 0.48
N LEU A 25 -5.07 -18.16 -0.79
CA LEU A 25 -6.01 -19.09 -1.42
C LEU A 25 -5.37 -20.06 -2.43
N HIS A 26 -4.24 -19.72 -3.07
CA HIS A 26 -3.86 -20.43 -4.30
C HIS A 26 -2.37 -20.70 -4.53
N THR A 27 -1.46 -20.27 -3.65
CA THR A 27 -0.04 -20.21 -4.03
C THR A 27 0.90 -20.83 -3.00
N SER A 28 1.39 -22.03 -3.30
CA SER A 28 2.50 -22.68 -2.59
C SER A 28 3.81 -22.57 -3.37
N GLY A 29 4.92 -22.30 -2.70
CA GLY A 29 6.27 -22.23 -3.30
C GLY A 29 6.72 -20.82 -3.69
N LEU A 30 7.60 -20.72 -4.69
CA LEU A 30 8.32 -19.48 -5.05
C LEU A 30 7.38 -18.31 -5.44
N VAL A 31 6.21 -18.63 -6.01
CA VAL A 31 5.19 -17.62 -6.37
C VAL A 31 4.55 -17.00 -5.13
N GLY A 32 4.30 -17.78 -4.07
CA GLY A 32 3.75 -17.26 -2.82
C GLY A 32 4.73 -16.33 -2.11
N VAL A 33 6.03 -16.69 -2.10
CA VAL A 33 7.10 -15.83 -1.57
C VAL A 33 7.17 -14.50 -2.31
N MET A 34 7.07 -14.52 -3.65
CA MET A 34 7.05 -13.29 -4.45
C MET A 34 5.82 -12.44 -4.13
N GLN A 35 4.64 -13.06 -3.98
CA GLN A 35 3.42 -12.35 -3.59
C GLN A 35 3.55 -11.69 -2.20
N ASP A 36 4.13 -12.37 -1.21
CA ASP A 36 4.38 -11.78 0.11
C ASP A 36 5.30 -10.57 0.05
N ILE A 37 6.34 -10.62 -0.79
CA ILE A 37 7.22 -9.48 -1.05
C ILE A 37 6.42 -8.31 -1.65
N PHE A 38 5.53 -8.58 -2.62
CA PHE A 38 4.67 -7.56 -3.21
C PHE A 38 3.67 -6.97 -2.20
N VAL A 39 3.11 -7.79 -1.31
CA VAL A 39 2.27 -7.29 -0.20
C VAL A 39 3.09 -6.36 0.68
N GLY A 40 4.28 -6.77 1.11
CA GLY A 40 5.16 -5.96 1.96
C GLY A 40 5.49 -4.61 1.33
N ILE A 41 5.89 -4.61 0.06
CA ILE A 41 6.17 -3.38 -0.70
C ILE A 41 4.91 -2.51 -0.80
N GLY A 42 3.75 -3.10 -1.06
CA GLY A 42 2.48 -2.39 -1.15
C GLY A 42 2.09 -1.70 0.16
N ILE A 43 2.27 -2.37 1.30
CA ILE A 43 2.03 -1.81 2.63
C ILE A 43 2.98 -0.63 2.89
N VAL A 44 4.27 -0.79 2.61
CA VAL A 44 5.27 0.28 2.80
C VAL A 44 4.93 1.49 1.92
N ALA A 45 4.56 1.27 0.66
CA ALA A 45 4.16 2.34 -0.25
C ALA A 45 2.89 3.05 0.24
N ALA A 46 1.87 2.31 0.68
CA ALA A 46 0.64 2.89 1.23
C ALA A 46 0.93 3.77 2.45
N LEU A 47 1.74 3.28 3.39
CA LEU A 47 2.15 4.03 4.58
C LEU A 47 2.90 5.32 4.19
N PHE A 48 3.84 5.25 3.25
CA PHE A 48 4.54 6.43 2.76
C PHE A 48 3.58 7.51 2.23
N TYR A 49 2.59 7.11 1.41
CA TYR A 49 1.61 8.06 0.87
C TYR A 49 0.67 8.62 1.93
N TYR A 50 0.26 7.84 2.92
CA TYR A 50 -0.56 8.34 4.02
C TYR A 50 0.23 9.29 4.94
N ILE A 51 1.46 8.95 5.30
CA ILE A 51 2.32 9.81 6.14
C ILE A 51 2.57 11.15 5.44
N THR A 52 2.96 11.13 4.17
CA THR A 52 3.20 12.37 3.39
C THR A 52 1.93 13.17 3.11
N PHE A 53 0.75 12.52 3.12
CA PHE A 53 -0.53 13.20 3.09
C PHE A 53 -0.83 13.89 4.43
N VAL A 54 -0.69 13.18 5.55
CA VAL A 54 -0.91 13.70 6.91
C VAL A 54 0.02 14.85 7.23
N ILE A 55 1.33 14.71 6.97
CA ILE A 55 2.31 15.81 7.13
C ILE A 55 1.90 17.01 6.28
N GLY A 56 1.46 16.77 5.04
CA GLY A 56 0.99 17.82 4.14
C GLY A 56 -0.26 18.56 4.66
N LEU A 57 -1.14 17.87 5.38
CA LEU A 57 -2.32 18.49 6.02
C LEU A 57 -1.89 19.38 7.19
N PHE A 58 -1.01 18.90 8.06
CA PHE A 58 -0.51 19.68 9.20
C PHE A 58 0.29 20.91 8.77
N HIS A 59 1.13 20.80 7.73
CA HIS A 59 1.88 21.94 7.19
C HIS A 59 0.99 23.03 6.58
N ARG A 60 -0.25 22.71 6.21
CA ARG A 60 -1.20 23.68 5.64
C ARG A 60 -2.04 24.38 6.71
N ARG A 61 -1.98 23.89 7.96
CA ARG A 61 -2.78 24.37 9.09
C ARG A 61 -2.02 25.37 9.98
N ASN A 62 -0.69 25.31 9.97
CA ASN A 62 0.19 26.32 10.58
C ASN A 62 0.53 27.39 9.55
#